data_AF-A0A8G2I0Q5-F1
#
_entry.id   AF-A0A8G2I0Q5-F1
#
_cell.length_a   1.000
_cell.length_b   1.000
_cell.length_c   1.000
_cell.angle_alpha   90.00
_cell.angle_beta   90.00
_cell.angle_gamma   90.00
#
_symmetry.space_group_name_H-M   'P 1'
#
loop_
_entity.id
_entity.type
_entity.pdbx_description
1 polymer ?
#
loop_
_entity_poly.entity_id
_entity_poly.type
_entity_poly.pdbx_seq_one_letter_code
_entity_poly.pdbx_strand_id
1 'polypeptide(L)' 'MGSTVNSIAKYNYPNGKPEHLDYIFTDKDHKQPKQLVNEVVTEKPKPWDVYAFPYYYVYNDFSDHYPIKAYSK' A
#
# COMPACT_ATOMS: atom_id res chain seq x y z
N MET A 1 -7.95 9.78 13.50
CA MET A 1 -6.76 8.95 13.21
C MET A 1 -6.19 9.47 11.90
N GLY A 2 -5.08 10.21 11.96
CA GLY A 2 -4.51 10.85 10.76
C GLY A 2 -3.97 9.79 9.82
N SER A 3 -4.46 9.75 8.59
CA SER A 3 -3.90 8.89 7.56
C SER A 3 -2.46 9.32 7.32
N THR A 4 -1.51 8.47 7.69
CA THR A 4 -0.14 8.58 7.22
C THR A 4 -0.16 8.37 5.72
N VAL A 5 -0.22 9.46 4.97
CA VAL A 5 -0.25 9.42 3.50
C VAL A 5 1.05 8.77 3.01
N ASN A 6 0.94 7.81 2.10
CA ASN A 6 2.07 7.18 1.44
C ASN A 6 2.94 8.26 0.77
N SER A 7 4.23 8.32 1.10
CA SER A 7 5.16 9.35 0.67
C SER A 7 5.36 9.38 -0.84
N ILE A 8 5.33 8.23 -1.50
CA ILE A 8 5.52 8.09 -2.95
C ILE A 8 4.23 8.49 -3.68
N ALA A 9 3.08 7.96 -3.26
CA ALA A 9 1.80 8.32 -3.86
C ALA A 9 1.49 9.82 -3.67
N LYS A 10 1.80 10.40 -2.51
CA LYS A 10 1.65 11.83 -2.24
C LYS A 10 2.52 12.69 -3.15
N TYR A 11 3.74 12.24 -3.43
CA TYR A 11 4.65 12.96 -4.32
C TYR A 11 4.12 12.95 -5.77
N ASN A 12 3.68 11.80 -6.25
CA ASN A 12 3.18 11.64 -7.63
C ASN A 12 1.79 12.28 -7.85
N TYR A 13 0.91 12.16 -6.86
CA TYR A 13 -0.49 12.58 -6.93
C TYR A 13 -0.88 13.40 -5.68
N PRO A 14 -0.38 14.64 -5.54
CA PRO A 14 -0.53 15.42 -4.30
C PRO A 14 -1.98 15.73 -3.92
N ASN A 15 -2.88 15.77 -4.91
CA ASN A 15 -4.31 16.01 -4.73
C ASN A 15 -5.15 14.74 -4.98
N GLY A 16 -4.50 13.59 -5.19
CA GLY A 16 -5.17 12.31 -5.38
C GLY A 16 -5.97 11.93 -4.13
N LYS A 17 -7.19 11.45 -4.32
CA LYS A 17 -7.98 10.87 -3.22
C LYS A 17 -7.49 9.43 -2.99
N PRO A 18 -7.46 8.94 -1.74
CA PRO A 18 -7.13 7.54 -1.48
C PRO A 18 -8.13 6.61 -2.17
N GLU A 19 -7.61 5.53 -2.76
CA GLU A 19 -8.38 4.46 -3.37
C GLU A 19 -7.99 3.12 -2.75
N HIS A 20 -8.90 2.14 -2.78
CA HIS A 20 -8.63 0.77 -2.33
C HIS A 20 -8.70 -0.15 -3.55
N LEU A 21 -7.55 -0.57 -4.05
CA LEU A 21 -7.43 -1.15 -5.39
C LEU A 21 -6.86 -2.58 -5.40
N ASP A 22 -6.28 -3.02 -4.29
CA ASP A 22 -5.57 -4.30 -4.18
C ASP A 22 -6.41 -5.34 -3.44
N TYR A 23 -6.62 -6.50 -4.07
CA TYR A 23 -7.47 -7.57 -3.55
C TYR A 23 -6.91 -8.96 -3.86
N ILE A 24 -7.17 -9.89 -2.93
CA ILE A 24 -7.06 -11.32 -3.17
C ILE A 24 -8.47 -11.91 -3.05
N PHE A 25 -8.90 -12.62 -4.08
CA PHE A 25 -10.19 -13.31 -4.13
C PHE A 25 -10.00 -14.80 -4.39
N THR A 26 -11.02 -15.57 -4.02
CA THR A 26 -11.18 -16.97 -4.41
C THR A 26 -12.28 -17.08 -5.46
N ASP A 27 -12.14 -18.03 -6.37
CA ASP A 27 -13.22 -18.39 -7.29
C ASP A 27 -14.43 -18.89 -6.48
N LYS A 28 -15.63 -18.36 -6.75
CA LYS A 28 -16.84 -18.59 -5.95
C LYS A 28 -17.39 -20.03 -6.04
N ASP A 29 -17.05 -20.77 -7.09
CA ASP A 29 -17.59 -22.11 -7.36
C ASP A 29 -16.61 -23.22 -6.92
N HIS A 30 -15.49 -22.84 -6.30
CA HIS A 30 -14.48 -23.75 -5.74
C HIS A 30 -14.52 -23.78 -4.20
N LYS A 31 -13.68 -24.64 -3.61
CA LYS A 31 -13.54 -24.74 -2.15
C LYS A 31 -13.17 -23.38 -1.55
N GLN A 32 -14.03 -22.88 -0.66
CA GLN A 32 -13.79 -21.63 0.05
C GLN A 32 -12.94 -21.83 1.31
N PRO A 33 -12.13 -20.83 1.72
CA PRO A 33 -11.63 -20.73 3.08
C PRO A 33 -12.79 -20.51 4.06
N LYS A 34 -12.57 -20.66 5.37
CA LYS A 34 -13.62 -20.44 6.38
C LYS A 34 -14.19 -19.02 6.28
N GLN A 35 -13.30 -18.04 6.37
CA GLN A 35 -13.56 -16.63 6.12
C GLN A 35 -12.29 -16.00 5.56
N LEU A 36 -12.30 -15.62 4.28
CA LEU A 36 -11.19 -14.89 3.66
C LEU A 36 -11.15 -13.46 4.18
N VAL A 37 -10.01 -13.02 4.69
CA VAL A 37 -9.77 -11.63 5.12
C VAL A 37 -8.68 -11.04 4.25
N ASN A 38 -8.93 -9.84 3.70
CA ASN A 38 -7.89 -9.01 3.08
C ASN A 38 -7.57 -7.85 4.04
N GLU A 39 -6.34 -7.82 4.54
CA GLU A 39 -5.86 -6.81 5.48
C GLU A 39 -4.81 -5.92 4.79
N VAL A 40 -5.06 -4.62 4.72
CA VAL A 40 -4.08 -3.64 4.24
C VAL A 40 -3.01 -3.42 5.29
N VAL A 41 -1.73 -3.56 4.90
CA VAL A 41 -0.59 -3.41 5.79
C VAL A 41 0.14 -2.10 5.48
N THR A 42 0.15 -1.19 6.44
CA THR A 42 0.77 0.15 6.31
C THR A 42 2.17 0.20 6.94
N GLU A 43 2.90 -0.90 6.90
CA GLU A 43 4.28 -0.96 7.39
C GLU A 43 5.18 -0.02 6.58
N LYS A 44 6.10 0.67 7.25
CA LYS A 44 7.03 1.62 6.64
C LYS A 44 8.48 1.21 6.87
N PRO A 45 9.37 1.34 5.86
CA PRO A 45 10.80 1.19 6.06
C PRO A 45 11.37 2.35 6.87
N LYS A 46 12.65 2.21 7.25
CA LYS A 46 13.46 3.40 7.54
C LYS A 46 13.47 4.33 6.31
N PRO A 47 13.53 5.66 6.50
CA PRO A 47 13.62 6.58 5.37
C PRO A 47 14.79 6.23 4.45
N TRP A 48 14.57 6.38 3.15
CA TRP A 48 15.55 6.16 2.11
C TRP A 48 15.51 7.32 1.13
N ASP A 49 16.60 7.54 0.42
CA ASP A 49 16.80 8.71 -0.41
C ASP A 49 17.18 8.38 -1.86
N VAL A 50 16.94 9.34 -2.72
CA VAL A 50 17.35 9.30 -4.12
C VAL A 50 17.80 10.69 -4.57
N TYR A 51 18.94 10.75 -5.25
CA TYR A 51 19.38 11.94 -5.95
C TYR A 51 18.97 11.86 -7.42
N ALA A 52 18.09 12.77 -7.84
CA ALA A 52 17.65 12.93 -9.21
C ALA A 52 17.87 14.38 -9.61
N PHE A 53 18.97 14.63 -10.33
CA PHE A 53 19.50 15.98 -10.60
C PHE A 53 18.40 16.96 -11.03
N PRO A 54 18.34 18.17 -10.43
CA PRO A 54 19.21 18.72 -9.37
C PRO A 54 18.73 18.42 -7.94
N TYR A 55 17.73 17.55 -7.77
CA TYR A 55 17.00 17.40 -6.51
C TYR A 55 17.41 16.17 -5.71
N TYR A 56 17.23 16.28 -4.39
CA TYR A 56 17.34 15.19 -3.45
C TYR A 56 15.97 14.91 -2.85
N TYR A 57 15.51 13.67 -2.91
CA TYR A 57 14.22 13.25 -2.41
C TYR A 57 14.40 12.20 -1.31
N VAL A 58 13.52 12.25 -0.31
CA VAL A 58 13.48 11.29 0.80
C VAL A 58 12.08 10.72 0.90
N TYR A 59 11.99 9.39 0.93
CA TYR A 59 10.73 8.64 1.04
C TYR A 59 10.80 7.70 2.26
N ASN A 60 9.63 7.28 2.75
CA ASN A 60 9.52 6.34 3.88
C ASN A 60 8.41 5.30 3.66
N ASP A 61 8.20 4.91 2.40
CA ASP A 61 7.31 3.82 1.99
C ASP A 61 8.06 2.86 1.07
N PHE A 62 7.61 1.60 1.06
CA PHE A 62 8.20 0.57 0.20
C PHE A 62 7.79 0.71 -1.28
N SER A 63 6.55 1.14 -1.52
CA SER A 63 5.95 1.42 -2.83
C SER A 63 4.92 2.53 -2.67
N ASP A 64 4.33 3.02 -3.76
CA ASP A 64 3.15 3.90 -3.76
C ASP A 64 1.84 3.20 -3.35
N HIS A 65 1.78 1.87 -3.49
CA HIS A 65 0.72 1.02 -2.94
C HIS A 65 1.11 0.40 -1.60
N TYR A 66 0.13 0.20 -0.72
CA TYR A 66 0.30 -0.61 0.50
C TYR A 66 0.03 -2.09 0.18
N PRO A 67 0.86 -3.03 0.68
CA PRO A 67 0.62 -4.45 0.48
C PRO A 67 -0.64 -4.92 1.23
N ILE A 68 -1.24 -6.01 0.73
CA ILE A 68 -2.33 -6.72 1.41
C ILE A 68 -1.87 -8.10 1.88
N LYS A 69 -2.30 -8.49 3.08
CA LYS A 69 -2.21 -9.87 3.57
C LYS A 69 -3.57 -10.52 3.44
N ALA A 70 -3.61 -11.71 2.83
CA ALA A 70 -4.80 -12.55 2.81
C ALA A 70 -4.63 -13.77 3.71
N TYR A 71 -5.61 -14.03 4.57
CA TYR A 71 -5.60 -15.20 5.46
C TYR A 71 -7.00 -15.72 5.75
N SER A 72 -7.09 -16.98 6.17
CA SER A 72 -8.34 -17.57 6.68
C SER A 72 -8.45 -17.30 8.17
N LYS A 73 -9.58 -16.74 8.60
CA LYS A 73 -9.96 -16.60 10.01
C LYS A 73 -10.81 -17.78 10.48
#